data_AF-A0A939B7Q3-F1
#
_entry.id   AF-A0A939B7Q3-F1
#
_cell.length_a   1.000
_cell.length_b   1.000
_cell.length_c   1.000
_cell.angle_alpha   90.00
_cell.angle_beta   90.00
_cell.angle_gamma   90.00
#
_symmetry.space_group_name_H-M   'P 1'
#
loop_
_entity.id
_entity.type
_entity.pdbx_description
1 polymer ?
#
loop_
_entity_poly.entity_id
_entity_poly.type
_entity_poly.pdbx_seq_one_letter_code
_entity_poly.pdbx_strand_id
1 'polypeptide(L)'
;MKCPHCNGEHPDNYQFCPITGQRIEPQFKACTNEDCPDFGKHILPLEAKFCPCCGRPIQESAGCSQIVVVCSKAGSSIQIGRLTFEEGLIREKRIRLKKGENVISVEEYPELQYGFSFSIKSKAEQIEDIILDGFDTSKITSMYQMFYGCSSLVSLNLSGFDTSSVTNMRSMFHGCSSLESLDLSGFDTSQVKDMSCMFEDCSSLVSLGLNGFDTSNVTDMSHMFCGCSSLESLDLSEFDTFNVTYMYSMFYDCSSLVSLDLSEFDTSVVTSMQHMFYGCSSLVSLDLSGFDTSNVTNMDYMFNKCSSLVSLDLSGFDKIFYWSHMFDGCSENIQKKYEYPL
;
A
#
# COMPACT_ATOMS: atom_id res chain seq x y z
N MET A 1 -6.44 -5.61 33.97
CA MET A 1 -6.15 -4.38 34.73
C MET A 1 -7.33 -4.00 35.63
N LYS A 2 -7.06 -3.53 36.86
CA LYS A 2 -8.11 -3.02 37.77
C LYS A 2 -8.50 -1.61 37.35
N CYS A 3 -9.78 -1.40 37.02
CA CYS A 3 -10.27 -0.13 36.53
C CYS A 3 -10.43 0.90 37.66
N PRO A 4 -9.81 2.09 37.57
CA PRO A 4 -9.86 3.09 38.64
C PRO A 4 -11.26 3.73 38.79
N HIS A 5 -12.12 3.63 37.78
CA HIS A 5 -13.45 4.24 37.79
C HIS A 5 -14.56 3.36 38.38
N CYS A 6 -14.40 2.04 38.33
CA CYS A 6 -15.42 1.10 38.84
C CYS A 6 -14.87 0.07 39.84
N ASN A 7 -13.56 0.08 40.09
CA ASN A 7 -12.84 -0.91 40.92
C ASN A 7 -12.97 -2.38 40.47
N GLY A 8 -13.59 -2.64 39.32
CA GLY A 8 -13.68 -3.96 38.70
C GLY A 8 -12.42 -4.33 37.92
N GLU A 9 -12.19 -5.62 37.72
CA GLU A 9 -11.14 -6.10 36.82
C GLU A 9 -11.66 -6.12 35.38
N HIS A 10 -10.90 -5.53 34.46
CA HIS A 10 -11.18 -5.50 33.04
C HIS A 10 -9.97 -6.01 32.25
N PRO A 11 -10.17 -6.57 31.05
CA PRO A 11 -9.10 -6.82 30.10
C PRO A 11 -8.29 -5.53 29.81
N ASP A 12 -7.00 -5.67 29.52
CA ASP A 12 -6.03 -4.54 29.46
C ASP A 12 -6.25 -3.57 28.27
N ASN A 13 -7.26 -3.79 27.44
CA ASN A 13 -7.53 -3.09 26.18
C ASN A 13 -8.75 -2.16 26.18
N TYR A 14 -9.39 -1.91 27.33
CA TYR A 14 -10.54 -1.01 27.40
C TYR A 14 -10.11 0.46 27.36
N GLN A 15 -10.46 1.19 26.30
CA GLN A 15 -10.31 2.66 26.26
C GLN A 15 -11.33 3.36 27.17
N PHE A 16 -12.46 2.72 27.50
CA PHE A 16 -13.54 3.26 28.31
C PHE A 16 -14.04 2.21 29.30
N CYS A 17 -14.30 2.61 30.53
CA CYS A 17 -14.88 1.74 31.55
C CYS A 17 -16.29 1.29 31.13
N PRO A 18 -16.57 -0.02 31.03
CA PRO A 18 -17.87 -0.54 30.59
C PRO A 18 -19.01 -0.23 31.56
N ILE A 19 -18.68 0.12 32.80
CA ILE A 19 -19.67 0.44 33.84
C ILE A 19 -19.97 1.94 33.89
N THR A 20 -18.94 2.78 33.75
CA THR A 20 -19.09 4.24 33.94
C THR A 20 -19.04 5.04 32.65
N GLY A 21 -18.63 4.42 31.53
CA GLY A 21 -18.39 5.11 30.25
C GLY A 21 -17.20 6.07 30.25
N GLN A 22 -16.45 6.16 31.36
CA GLN A 22 -15.31 7.07 31.49
C GLN A 22 -14.05 6.48 30.85
N ARG A 23 -13.23 7.32 30.22
CA ARG A 23 -11.99 6.90 29.56
C ARG A 23 -10.99 6.31 30.59
N ILE A 24 -10.38 5.16 30.30
CA ILE A 24 -9.35 4.54 31.13
C ILE A 24 -7.97 5.01 30.64
N GLU A 25 -7.17 5.60 31.54
CA GLU A 25 -5.83 6.11 31.20
C GLU A 25 -4.73 5.03 31.26
N PRO A 26 -3.70 5.10 30.38
CA PRO A 26 -2.64 4.07 30.29
C PRO A 26 -1.80 3.92 31.57
N GLN A 27 -1.28 2.70 31.82
CA GLN A 27 -0.59 2.32 33.07
C GLN A 27 0.95 2.36 33.02
N PHE A 28 1.55 2.91 31.97
CA PHE A 28 3.00 2.83 31.75
C PHE A 28 3.61 4.17 31.33
N LYS A 29 4.88 4.41 31.70
CA LYS A 29 5.69 5.60 31.34
C LYS A 29 6.94 5.20 30.56
N ALA A 30 7.49 6.11 29.74
CA ALA A 30 8.79 5.94 29.06
C ALA A 30 9.74 7.09 29.42
N CYS A 31 11.06 6.88 29.29
CA CYS A 31 12.06 7.92 29.51
C CYS A 31 12.06 8.95 28.37
N THR A 32 11.88 10.24 28.72
CA THR A 32 11.84 11.37 27.79
C THR A 32 13.17 12.14 27.67
N ASN A 33 14.25 11.66 28.30
CA ASN A 33 15.55 12.33 28.27
C ASN A 33 16.35 11.90 27.03
N GLU A 34 16.61 12.83 26.12
CA GLU A 34 17.28 12.60 24.83
C GLU A 34 18.73 12.08 24.96
N ASP A 35 19.41 12.42 26.06
CA ASP A 35 20.77 11.92 26.35
C ASP A 35 20.78 10.50 26.97
N CYS A 36 19.61 9.88 27.15
CA CYS A 36 19.49 8.54 27.69
C CYS A 36 19.87 7.49 26.63
N PRO A 37 20.81 6.56 26.91
CA PRO A 37 21.13 5.45 26.00
C PRO A 37 19.90 4.59 25.63
N ASP A 38 18.90 4.60 26.50
CA ASP A 38 17.63 3.88 26.39
C ASP A 38 16.41 4.80 26.26
N PHE A 39 16.58 5.99 25.65
CA PHE A 39 15.46 6.88 25.30
C PHE A 39 14.35 6.13 24.55
N GLY A 40 13.12 6.18 25.08
CA GLY A 40 11.96 5.48 24.51
C GLY A 40 11.96 3.94 24.60
N LYS A 41 13.04 3.31 25.08
CA LYS A 41 13.22 1.84 25.05
C LYS A 41 12.71 1.09 26.29
N HIS A 42 12.55 1.77 27.43
CA HIS A 42 12.12 1.14 28.69
C HIS A 42 10.67 1.49 29.03
N ILE A 43 9.83 0.46 29.17
CA ILE A 43 8.49 0.56 29.74
C ILE A 43 8.64 0.54 31.26
N LEU A 44 8.26 1.64 31.90
CA LEU A 44 8.38 1.81 33.35
C LEU A 44 7.00 1.77 34.02
N PRO A 45 6.89 1.25 35.26
CA PRO A 45 5.66 1.32 36.06
C PRO A 45 5.18 2.78 36.19
N LEU A 46 3.88 3.01 36.31
CA LEU A 46 3.30 4.35 36.43
C LEU A 46 3.91 5.15 37.62
N GLU A 47 4.32 4.44 38.67
CA GLU A 47 4.94 5.01 39.87
C GLU A 47 6.42 5.37 39.69
N ALA A 48 7.04 5.00 38.57
CA ALA A 48 8.43 5.33 38.29
C ALA A 48 8.60 6.85 38.19
N LYS A 49 9.34 7.41 39.14
CA LYS A 49 9.69 8.85 39.16
C LYS A 49 10.95 9.17 38.38
N PHE A 50 11.82 8.18 38.17
CA PHE A 50 13.13 8.36 37.54
C PHE A 50 13.43 7.22 36.56
N CYS A 51 14.10 7.53 35.46
CA CYS A 51 14.58 6.54 34.52
C CYS A 51 15.72 5.72 35.18
N PRO A 52 15.65 4.38 35.19
CA PRO A 52 16.69 3.55 35.80
C PRO A 52 18.02 3.56 35.02
N CYS A 53 17.99 3.98 33.74
CA CYS A 53 19.17 4.02 32.89
C CYS A 53 19.96 5.34 33.01
N CYS A 54 19.28 6.50 32.98
CA CYS A 54 19.93 7.81 33.07
C CYS A 54 19.75 8.54 34.41
N GLY A 55 18.97 7.98 35.35
CA GLY A 55 18.73 8.54 36.68
C GLY A 55 17.91 9.84 36.70
N ARG A 56 17.36 10.27 35.55
CA ARG A 56 16.66 11.56 35.41
C ARG A 56 15.16 11.43 35.67
N PRO A 57 14.50 12.49 36.18
CA PRO A 57 13.06 12.46 36.42
C PRO A 57 12.29 12.16 35.14
N ILE A 58 11.30 11.26 35.24
CA ILE A 58 10.36 11.01 34.14
C ILE A 58 9.31 12.11 34.23
N GLN A 59 9.26 13.00 33.25
CA GLN A 59 8.27 14.07 33.26
C GLN A 59 6.89 13.52 32.90
N GLU A 60 5.87 13.90 33.68
CA GLU A 60 4.48 13.81 33.26
C GLU A 60 4.27 14.83 32.15
N SER A 61 4.50 14.39 30.91
CA SER A 61 4.02 15.12 29.78
C SER A 61 2.49 15.04 29.83
N ALA A 62 1.85 16.17 30.13
CA ALA A 62 0.41 16.35 29.91
C ALA A 62 0.18 16.20 28.39
N GLY A 63 -0.05 14.96 27.95
CA GLY A 63 -0.06 14.60 26.53
C GLY A 63 0.73 13.33 26.18
N CYS A 64 1.51 12.75 27.10
CA CYS A 64 2.22 11.49 26.88
C CYS A 64 1.30 10.33 27.27
N SER A 65 0.81 9.59 26.29
CA SER A 65 0.63 8.15 26.42
C SER A 65 0.00 7.58 25.16
N GLN A 66 0.84 7.04 24.27
CA GLN A 66 0.46 6.02 23.31
C GLN A 66 1.68 5.45 22.55
N ILE A 67 2.29 4.42 23.15
CA ILE A 67 2.86 3.32 22.35
C ILE A 67 1.65 2.53 21.84
N VAL A 68 1.32 2.66 20.56
CA VAL A 68 0.21 1.87 20.01
C VAL A 68 0.77 0.61 19.37
N VAL A 69 0.66 -0.45 20.14
CA VAL A 69 0.46 -1.79 19.63
C VAL A 69 -1.04 -1.98 19.40
N VAL A 70 -1.44 -2.51 18.24
CA VAL A 70 -2.81 -2.99 18.05
C VAL A 70 -2.78 -4.48 17.82
N CYS A 71 -3.44 -5.20 18.73
CA CYS A 71 -4.31 -6.31 18.39
C CYS A 71 -5.46 -6.38 19.41
N SER A 72 -6.67 -6.72 18.97
CA SER A 72 -7.64 -7.53 19.74
C SER A 72 -8.95 -7.74 18.98
N LYS A 73 -9.65 -8.82 19.34
CA LYS A 73 -10.85 -9.40 18.70
C LYS A 73 -12.14 -9.00 19.44
N ALA A 74 -13.20 -8.62 18.70
CA ALA A 74 -14.58 -9.14 18.82
C ALA A 74 -15.58 -8.39 17.89
N GLY A 75 -16.29 -9.14 17.03
CA GLY A 75 -17.55 -8.71 16.39
C GLY A 75 -17.46 -8.41 14.89
N SER A 76 -17.71 -9.43 14.05
CA SER A 76 -18.01 -9.39 12.61
C SER A 76 -17.34 -8.29 11.75
N SER A 77 -16.40 -8.74 10.91
CA SER A 77 -15.70 -8.07 9.80
C SER A 77 -14.48 -7.17 10.13
N ILE A 78 -13.34 -7.60 9.55
CA ILE A 78 -12.02 -6.98 9.37
C ILE A 78 -11.21 -6.69 10.66
N GLN A 79 -10.09 -7.41 10.84
CA GLN A 79 -9.06 -7.12 11.84
C GLN A 79 -7.88 -6.39 11.18
N ILE A 80 -7.48 -5.25 11.75
CA ILE A 80 -6.35 -4.40 11.33
C ILE A 80 -5.47 -4.21 12.56
N GLY A 81 -4.21 -4.63 12.49
CA GLY A 81 -3.18 -4.36 13.49
C GLY A 81 -2.52 -2.99 13.28
N ARG A 82 -3.20 -1.88 13.58
CA ARG A 82 -2.67 -0.52 13.31
C ARG A 82 -1.60 -0.06 14.31
N LEU A 83 -0.34 0.06 13.90
CA LEU A 83 0.67 0.79 14.68
C LEU A 83 0.43 2.31 14.58
N THR A 84 0.35 3.01 15.72
CA THR A 84 0.19 4.48 15.78
C THR A 84 1.32 5.07 16.63
N PHE A 85 1.96 6.13 16.14
CA PHE A 85 3.17 6.69 16.74
C PHE A 85 2.92 8.07 17.37
N GLU A 86 3.57 8.34 18.52
CA GLU A 86 3.67 9.67 19.14
C GLU A 86 4.94 10.41 18.67
N GLU A 87 4.94 11.74 18.79
CA GLU A 87 5.96 12.69 18.31
C GLU A 87 7.40 12.41 18.79
N GLY A 88 7.57 11.61 19.85
CA GLY A 88 8.89 11.24 20.40
C GLY A 88 9.63 10.12 19.67
N LEU A 89 8.98 9.34 18.79
CA LEU A 89 9.63 8.25 18.02
C LEU A 89 10.13 8.71 16.64
N ILE A 90 9.71 9.90 16.19
CA ILE A 90 10.11 10.49 14.91
C ILE A 90 11.34 11.37 15.16
N ARG A 91 12.49 11.00 14.60
CA ARG A 91 13.71 11.80 14.67
C ARG A 91 14.24 12.05 13.28
N GLU A 92 14.53 13.32 12.97
CA GLU A 92 15.12 13.70 11.67
C GLU A 92 14.31 13.13 10.49
N LYS A 93 12.96 13.14 10.60
CA LYS A 93 12.02 12.58 9.62
C LYS A 93 12.14 11.06 9.39
N ARG A 94 12.81 10.33 10.29
CA ARG A 94 12.92 8.87 10.25
C ARG A 94 12.21 8.21 11.41
N ILE A 95 11.68 7.01 11.16
CA ILE A 95 11.18 6.12 12.20
C ILE A 95 11.98 4.82 12.17
N ARG A 96 12.46 4.37 13.34
CA ARG A 96 13.05 3.03 13.50
C ARG A 96 12.20 2.17 14.41
N LEU A 97 11.71 1.07 13.85
CA LEU A 97 10.92 0.08 14.55
C LEU A 97 11.75 -1.17 14.77
N LYS A 98 11.73 -1.66 16.00
CA LYS A 98 12.41 -2.90 16.37
C LYS A 98 11.56 -3.70 17.36
N LYS A 99 11.27 -4.95 17.00
CA LYS A 99 10.51 -5.89 17.86
C LYS A 99 11.23 -6.06 19.20
N GLY A 100 10.48 -5.93 20.30
CA GLY A 100 11.03 -6.06 21.67
C GLY A 100 11.74 -4.82 22.22
N GLU A 101 11.87 -3.74 21.44
CA GLU A 101 12.31 -2.42 21.94
C GLU A 101 11.13 -1.44 21.94
N ASN A 102 10.72 -1.00 20.75
CA ASN A 102 9.67 0.03 20.59
C ASN A 102 8.33 -0.57 20.13
N VAL A 103 8.25 -1.91 19.98
CA VAL A 103 7.04 -2.65 19.61
C VAL A 103 6.82 -3.77 20.62
N ILE A 104 5.78 -3.63 21.44
CA ILE A 104 5.55 -4.41 22.67
C ILE A 104 4.89 -5.77 22.38
N SER A 105 3.98 -5.84 21.40
CA SER A 105 3.47 -7.10 20.88
C SER A 105 3.01 -6.94 19.42
N VAL A 106 3.04 -8.04 18.70
CA VAL A 106 2.36 -8.26 17.42
C VAL A 106 1.60 -9.55 17.68
N GLU A 107 0.31 -9.46 18.01
CA GLU A 107 -0.45 -10.67 18.34
C GLU A 107 -0.89 -11.38 17.06
N GLU A 108 -0.49 -12.63 16.93
CA GLU A 108 -0.86 -13.57 15.87
C GLU A 108 -2.14 -14.30 16.29
N TYR A 109 -3.19 -14.26 15.46
CA TYR A 109 -4.40 -15.06 15.67
C TYR A 109 -4.56 -16.09 14.54
N PRO A 110 -4.23 -17.38 14.77
CA PRO A 110 -4.21 -18.43 13.75
C PRO A 110 -5.59 -18.84 13.18
N GLU A 111 -6.69 -18.29 13.69
CA GLU A 111 -8.05 -18.76 13.37
C GLU A 111 -8.86 -17.83 12.47
N LEU A 112 -8.22 -16.82 11.86
CA LEU A 112 -8.88 -15.87 10.97
C LEU A 112 -8.00 -15.63 9.72
N GLN A 113 -8.54 -15.91 8.53
CA GLN A 113 -8.06 -15.33 7.28
C GLN A 113 -8.04 -13.80 7.43
N TYR A 114 -7.02 -13.13 6.86
CA TYR A 114 -6.82 -11.67 6.73
C TYR A 114 -5.91 -11.03 7.80
N GLY A 115 -4.64 -10.85 7.40
CA GLY A 115 -3.44 -10.58 8.19
C GLY A 115 -3.14 -9.17 8.73
N PHE A 116 -1.89 -8.72 8.57
CA PHE A 116 -1.24 -7.65 9.34
C PHE A 116 -1.07 -6.37 8.51
N SER A 117 -1.85 -5.33 8.81
CA SER A 117 -1.74 -4.03 8.14
C SER A 117 -0.97 -3.03 9.01
N PHE A 118 0.23 -2.66 8.57
CA PHE A 118 0.87 -1.42 9.02
C PHE A 118 0.03 -0.24 8.49
N SER A 119 -0.20 0.82 9.25
CA SER A 119 -0.91 1.99 8.73
C SER A 119 -0.51 3.22 9.54
N ILE A 120 0.40 4.02 9.00
CA ILE A 120 0.88 5.25 9.65
C ILE A 120 -0.15 6.36 9.41
N LYS A 121 -1.12 6.49 10.31
CA LYS A 121 -2.25 7.44 10.13
C LYS A 121 -2.04 8.86 10.67
N SER A 122 -0.85 9.22 11.14
CA SER A 122 -0.64 10.50 11.81
C SER A 122 0.74 11.05 11.49
N LYS A 123 0.80 11.98 10.53
CA LYS A 123 2.01 12.66 10.02
C LYS A 123 2.95 11.85 9.11
N ALA A 124 2.44 10.87 8.37
CA ALA A 124 3.24 10.19 7.33
C ALA A 124 3.77 11.17 6.25
N GLU A 125 3.11 12.32 6.07
CA GLU A 125 3.54 13.49 5.30
C GLU A 125 4.84 14.17 5.79
N GLN A 126 5.53 13.62 6.79
CA GLN A 126 6.84 14.12 7.24
C GLN A 126 7.88 13.02 7.38
N ILE A 127 7.51 11.75 7.16
CA ILE A 127 8.42 10.62 7.35
C ILE A 127 9.04 10.32 5.99
N GLU A 128 10.36 10.47 5.91
CA GLU A 128 11.14 10.24 4.69
C GLU A 128 11.75 8.83 4.66
N ASP A 129 11.89 8.16 5.81
CA ASP A 129 12.51 6.84 5.93
C ASP A 129 11.91 6.01 7.08
N ILE A 130 11.71 4.72 6.84
CA ILE A 130 11.18 3.74 7.80
C ILE A 130 12.14 2.55 7.87
N ILE A 131 12.68 2.29 9.06
CA ILE A 131 13.57 1.16 9.32
C ILE A 131 12.80 0.10 10.11
N LEU A 132 12.70 -1.12 9.56
CA LEU A 132 11.94 -2.25 10.12
C LEU A 132 12.87 -3.40 10.55
N ASP A 133 13.51 -3.27 11.71
CA ASP A 133 14.49 -4.26 12.18
C ASP A 133 13.83 -5.42 12.98
N GLY A 134 14.09 -6.65 12.57
CA GLY A 134 13.75 -7.85 13.35
C GLY A 134 12.25 -8.15 13.44
N PHE A 135 11.45 -7.64 12.48
CA PHE A 135 10.07 -8.07 12.29
C PHE A 135 10.06 -9.42 11.57
N ASP A 136 9.38 -10.39 12.16
CA ASP A 136 9.07 -11.67 11.52
C ASP A 136 7.74 -11.51 10.78
N THR A 137 7.79 -11.53 9.44
CA THR A 137 6.61 -11.39 8.58
C THR A 137 6.11 -12.72 8.03
N SER A 138 6.73 -13.85 8.39
CA SER A 138 6.46 -15.17 7.79
C SER A 138 5.02 -15.67 7.91
N LYS A 139 4.27 -15.14 8.89
CA LYS A 139 2.86 -15.49 9.15
C LYS A 139 1.87 -14.42 8.70
N ILE A 140 2.35 -13.33 8.10
CA ILE A 140 1.48 -12.26 7.61
C ILE A 140 0.75 -12.76 6.36
N THR A 141 -0.58 -12.73 6.40
CA THR A 141 -1.42 -13.17 5.26
C THR A 141 -2.05 -12.02 4.47
N SER A 142 -1.87 -10.78 4.91
CA SER A 142 -2.36 -9.57 4.23
C SER A 142 -1.46 -8.40 4.57
N MET A 143 -1.08 -7.62 3.56
CA MET A 143 -0.33 -6.37 3.62
C MET A 143 -1.18 -5.19 3.11
N TYR A 144 -2.52 -5.32 3.17
CA TYR A 144 -3.45 -4.27 2.77
C TYR A 144 -3.10 -2.93 3.41
N GLN A 145 -2.90 -1.90 2.57
CA GLN A 145 -2.62 -0.51 2.98
C GLN A 145 -1.39 -0.33 3.87
N MET A 146 -0.39 -1.22 3.80
CA MET A 146 0.76 -1.22 4.70
C MET A 146 1.45 0.15 4.83
N PHE A 147 1.69 0.83 3.70
CA PHE A 147 2.33 2.14 3.60
C PHE A 147 1.40 3.19 2.99
N TYR A 148 0.08 2.97 3.05
CA TYR A 148 -0.91 3.88 2.46
C TYR A 148 -0.74 5.33 2.94
N GLY A 149 -0.62 6.25 1.99
CA GLY A 149 -0.53 7.68 2.22
C GLY A 149 0.78 8.14 2.86
N CYS A 150 1.84 7.33 2.82
CA CYS A 150 3.18 7.74 3.24
C CYS A 150 3.81 8.68 2.20
N SER A 151 3.17 9.83 1.98
CA SER A 151 3.42 10.73 0.86
C SER A 151 4.82 11.34 0.84
N SER A 152 5.51 11.40 1.99
CA SER A 152 6.88 11.89 2.10
C SER A 152 7.95 10.80 2.13
N LEU A 153 7.57 9.53 2.07
CA LEU A 153 8.52 8.41 2.11
C LEU A 153 9.37 8.43 0.84
N VAL A 154 10.69 8.61 0.98
CA VAL A 154 11.62 8.72 -0.16
C VAL A 154 12.30 7.39 -0.44
N SER A 155 12.52 6.57 0.60
CA SER A 155 13.12 5.25 0.48
C SER A 155 12.49 4.27 1.45
N LEU A 156 12.46 2.99 1.07
CA LEU A 156 11.96 1.92 1.91
C LEU A 156 12.73 0.63 1.62
N ASN A 157 13.25 -0.01 2.67
CA ASN A 157 13.91 -1.30 2.55
C ASN A 157 13.02 -2.42 3.11
N LEU A 158 12.60 -3.34 2.24
CA LEU A 158 11.75 -4.49 2.55
C LEU A 158 12.46 -5.84 2.34
N SER A 159 13.77 -5.88 2.12
CA SER A 159 14.50 -7.11 1.76
C SER A 159 14.44 -8.23 2.81
N GLY A 160 14.05 -7.90 4.04
CA GLY A 160 13.89 -8.86 5.14
C GLY A 160 12.48 -9.44 5.28
N PHE A 161 11.54 -9.07 4.40
CA PHE A 161 10.17 -9.55 4.47
C PHE A 161 10.06 -10.94 3.86
N ASP A 162 9.55 -11.88 4.64
CA ASP A 162 8.93 -13.10 4.16
C ASP A 162 7.46 -12.79 3.79
N THR A 163 7.12 -12.91 2.50
CA THR A 163 5.78 -12.67 1.96
C THR A 163 5.09 -13.96 1.50
N SER A 164 5.68 -15.13 1.73
CA SER A 164 5.20 -16.43 1.21
C SER A 164 3.79 -16.82 1.66
N SER A 165 3.31 -16.24 2.77
CA SER A 165 1.94 -16.44 3.28
C SER A 165 0.95 -15.35 2.85
N VAL A 166 1.40 -14.29 2.17
CA VAL A 166 0.59 -13.11 1.87
C VAL A 166 -0.39 -13.41 0.74
N THR A 167 -1.67 -13.09 0.97
CA THR A 167 -2.75 -13.29 0.00
C THR A 167 -3.38 -12.00 -0.52
N ASN A 168 -3.04 -10.86 0.09
CA ASN A 168 -3.62 -9.55 -0.24
C ASN A 168 -2.55 -8.45 -0.08
N MET A 169 -2.29 -7.72 -1.17
CA MET A 169 -1.36 -6.57 -1.21
C MET A 169 -2.05 -5.28 -1.70
N ARG A 170 -3.38 -5.23 -1.60
CA ARG A 170 -4.17 -4.09 -2.07
C ARG A 170 -3.74 -2.79 -1.41
N SER A 171 -3.56 -1.76 -2.23
CA SER A 171 -3.18 -0.41 -1.80
C SER A 171 -1.93 -0.34 -0.91
N MET A 172 -1.03 -1.33 -0.97
CA MET A 172 0.11 -1.44 -0.06
C MET A 172 0.98 -0.18 -0.04
N PHE A 173 1.19 0.46 -1.18
CA PHE A 173 2.00 1.69 -1.33
C PHE A 173 1.19 2.88 -1.85
N HIS A 174 -0.14 2.78 -1.94
CA HIS A 174 -0.98 3.85 -2.49
C HIS A 174 -0.65 5.20 -1.83
N GLY A 175 -0.41 6.23 -2.61
CA GLY A 175 -0.13 7.59 -2.16
C GLY A 175 1.26 7.79 -1.55
N CYS A 176 2.22 6.88 -1.78
CA CYS A 176 3.65 7.10 -1.48
C CYS A 176 4.28 8.05 -2.51
N SER A 177 3.75 9.26 -2.62
CA SER A 177 4.03 10.19 -3.73
C SER A 177 5.48 10.65 -3.85
N SER A 178 6.30 10.56 -2.80
CA SER A 178 7.73 10.90 -2.82
C SER A 178 8.67 9.71 -3.03
N LEU A 179 8.14 8.48 -3.15
CA LEU A 179 8.97 7.28 -3.29
C LEU A 179 9.54 7.23 -4.71
N GLU A 180 10.87 7.35 -4.85
CA GLU A 180 11.53 7.41 -6.16
C GLU A 180 11.83 6.02 -6.72
N SER A 181 12.19 5.08 -5.85
CA SER A 181 12.49 3.70 -6.24
C SER A 181 12.06 2.70 -5.18
N LEU A 182 11.69 1.50 -5.64
CA LEU A 182 11.31 0.40 -4.77
C LEU A 182 11.71 -0.93 -5.42
N ASP A 183 12.46 -1.75 -4.68
CA ASP A 183 12.84 -3.10 -5.10
C ASP A 183 12.03 -4.12 -4.31
N LEU A 184 11.16 -4.85 -5.01
CA LEU A 184 10.33 -5.91 -4.47
C LEU A 184 10.72 -7.30 -5.00
N SER A 185 11.89 -7.43 -5.62
CA SER A 185 12.31 -8.68 -6.27
C SER A 185 12.48 -9.88 -5.32
N GLY A 186 12.50 -9.64 -4.01
CA GLY A 186 12.51 -10.68 -2.98
C GLY A 186 11.11 -11.15 -2.53
N PHE A 187 10.03 -10.57 -3.06
CA PHE A 187 8.67 -10.93 -2.65
C PHE A 187 8.24 -12.23 -3.32
N ASP A 188 7.82 -13.20 -2.51
CA ASP A 188 6.98 -14.31 -2.96
C ASP A 188 5.52 -13.82 -3.04
N THR A 189 4.99 -13.69 -4.25
CA THR A 189 3.60 -13.29 -4.51
C THR A 189 2.71 -14.46 -4.93
N SER A 190 3.19 -15.70 -4.88
CA SER A 190 2.50 -16.88 -5.43
C SER A 190 1.12 -17.16 -4.81
N GLN A 191 0.84 -16.61 -3.61
CA GLN A 191 -0.45 -16.75 -2.93
C GLN A 191 -1.34 -15.50 -3.01
N VAL A 192 -0.85 -14.41 -3.62
CA VAL A 192 -1.54 -13.12 -3.68
C VAL A 192 -2.71 -13.19 -4.65
N LYS A 193 -3.87 -12.67 -4.21
CA LYS A 193 -5.12 -12.65 -4.99
C LYS A 193 -5.57 -11.25 -5.39
N ASP A 194 -5.13 -10.24 -4.66
CA ASP A 194 -5.56 -8.84 -4.82
C ASP A 194 -4.33 -7.92 -4.75
N MET A 195 -4.04 -7.26 -5.87
CA MET A 195 -2.99 -6.24 -6.03
C MET A 195 -3.59 -4.89 -6.46
N SER A 196 -4.91 -4.70 -6.30
CA SER A 196 -5.58 -3.46 -6.70
C SER A 196 -4.98 -2.25 -5.99
N CYS A 197 -4.85 -1.14 -6.71
CA CYS A 197 -4.30 0.13 -6.21
C CYS A 197 -2.90 0.03 -5.57
N MET A 198 -2.12 -1.05 -5.77
CA MET A 198 -0.91 -1.32 -4.98
C MET A 198 0.10 -0.16 -4.99
N PHE A 199 0.28 0.50 -6.14
CA PHE A 199 1.17 1.65 -6.32
C PHE A 199 0.43 2.90 -6.77
N GLU A 200 -0.89 2.97 -6.57
CA GLU A 200 -1.68 4.11 -7.01
C GLU A 200 -1.16 5.43 -6.39
N ASP A 201 -1.05 6.50 -7.19
CA ASP A 201 -0.52 7.81 -6.81
C ASP A 201 0.93 7.80 -6.25
N CYS A 202 1.75 6.81 -6.59
CA CYS A 202 3.21 6.84 -6.39
C CYS A 202 3.88 7.73 -7.45
N SER A 203 3.55 9.02 -7.46
CA SER A 203 3.83 9.92 -8.59
C SER A 203 5.31 10.18 -8.87
N SER A 204 6.21 10.05 -7.89
CA SER A 204 7.67 10.20 -8.07
C SER A 204 8.39 8.90 -8.43
N LEU A 205 7.68 7.76 -8.54
CA LEU A 205 8.29 6.46 -8.76
C LEU A 205 8.87 6.37 -10.18
N VAL A 206 10.19 6.31 -10.28
CA VAL A 206 10.92 6.18 -11.56
C VAL A 206 11.42 4.76 -11.81
N SER A 207 11.57 3.95 -10.75
CA SER A 207 12.07 2.58 -10.84
C SER A 207 11.33 1.66 -9.88
N LEU A 208 10.82 0.55 -10.41
CA LEU A 208 10.09 -0.46 -9.64
C LEU A 208 10.60 -1.86 -10.04
N GLY A 209 11.20 -2.56 -9.08
CA GLY A 209 11.69 -3.93 -9.27
C GLY A 209 10.59 -4.95 -8.95
N LEU A 210 10.02 -5.57 -9.99
CA LEU A 210 8.95 -6.59 -9.87
C LEU A 210 9.40 -8.00 -10.29
N ASN A 211 10.69 -8.22 -10.56
CA ASN A 211 11.21 -9.53 -10.96
C ASN A 211 10.86 -10.60 -9.91
N GLY A 212 10.40 -11.76 -10.32
CA GLY A 212 9.97 -12.85 -9.45
C GLY A 212 8.50 -12.79 -9.01
N PHE A 213 7.72 -11.80 -9.47
CA PHE A 213 6.29 -11.73 -9.17
C PHE A 213 5.55 -12.87 -9.90
N ASP A 214 5.08 -13.85 -9.13
CA ASP A 214 4.05 -14.80 -9.57
C ASP A 214 2.67 -14.16 -9.37
N THR A 215 2.02 -13.78 -10.47
CA THR A 215 0.67 -13.20 -10.47
C THR A 215 -0.41 -14.20 -10.87
N SER A 216 -0.08 -15.49 -11.02
CA SER A 216 -1.00 -16.51 -11.54
C SER A 216 -2.29 -16.68 -10.72
N ASN A 217 -2.28 -16.30 -9.44
CA ASN A 217 -3.44 -16.34 -8.54
C ASN A 217 -4.15 -14.99 -8.37
N VAL A 218 -3.65 -13.92 -8.99
CA VAL A 218 -4.22 -12.56 -8.87
C VAL A 218 -5.51 -12.47 -9.69
N THR A 219 -6.53 -11.87 -9.10
CA THR A 219 -7.86 -11.69 -9.72
C THR A 219 -8.22 -10.22 -9.96
N ASP A 220 -7.56 -9.30 -9.25
CA ASP A 220 -7.76 -7.85 -9.33
C ASP A 220 -6.42 -7.10 -9.37
N MET A 221 -6.19 -6.40 -10.48
CA MET A 221 -5.07 -5.47 -10.73
C MET A 221 -5.59 -4.07 -11.07
N SER A 222 -6.86 -3.76 -10.76
CA SER A 222 -7.43 -2.44 -11.04
C SER A 222 -6.62 -1.34 -10.35
N HIS A 223 -6.39 -0.24 -11.07
CA HIS A 223 -5.61 0.91 -10.59
C HIS A 223 -4.17 0.61 -10.10
N MET A 224 -3.59 -0.57 -10.38
CA MET A 224 -2.33 -1.01 -9.76
C MET A 224 -1.18 0.01 -9.89
N PHE A 225 -1.07 0.68 -11.05
CA PHE A 225 -0.06 1.72 -11.33
C PHE A 225 -0.68 3.10 -11.61
N CYS A 226 -1.97 3.29 -11.32
CA CYS A 226 -2.67 4.56 -11.56
C CYS A 226 -1.92 5.73 -10.93
N GLY A 227 -1.66 6.81 -11.66
CA GLY A 227 -0.98 8.00 -11.15
C GLY A 227 0.53 7.87 -10.96
N CYS A 228 1.17 6.76 -11.37
CA CYS A 228 2.64 6.60 -11.41
C CYS A 228 3.27 7.45 -12.54
N SER A 229 3.07 8.77 -12.47
CA SER A 229 3.33 9.72 -13.55
C SER A 229 4.81 9.90 -13.91
N SER A 230 5.76 9.51 -13.06
CA SER A 230 7.21 9.55 -13.36
C SER A 230 7.78 8.23 -13.90
N LEU A 231 6.96 7.18 -14.04
CA LEU A 231 7.42 5.87 -14.49
C LEU A 231 7.61 5.88 -16.01
N GLU A 232 8.85 5.78 -16.49
CA GLU A 232 9.18 5.80 -17.93
C GLU A 232 9.05 4.44 -18.61
N SER A 233 9.31 3.37 -17.86
CA SER A 233 9.27 1.98 -18.31
C SER A 233 8.89 1.05 -17.16
N LEU A 234 8.26 -0.08 -17.48
CA LEU A 234 7.91 -1.11 -16.50
C LEU A 234 8.12 -2.48 -17.13
N ASP A 235 8.82 -3.37 -16.44
CA ASP A 235 8.96 -4.77 -16.83
C ASP A 235 7.82 -5.59 -16.21
N LEU A 236 6.98 -6.15 -17.07
CA LEU A 236 5.84 -6.99 -16.72
C LEU A 236 5.94 -8.38 -17.36
N SER A 237 7.13 -8.78 -17.82
CA SER A 237 7.33 -10.01 -18.60
C SER A 237 7.02 -11.31 -17.83
N GLU A 238 6.96 -11.26 -16.50
CA GLU A 238 6.62 -12.39 -15.64
C GLU A 238 5.16 -12.40 -15.17
N PHE A 239 4.35 -11.40 -15.57
CA PHE A 239 2.95 -11.31 -15.15
C PHE A 239 2.09 -12.33 -15.91
N ASP A 240 1.58 -13.33 -15.18
CA ASP A 240 0.47 -14.18 -15.61
C ASP A 240 -0.86 -13.50 -15.25
N THR A 241 -1.64 -13.11 -16.25
CA THR A 241 -2.93 -12.44 -16.06
C THR A 241 -4.14 -13.33 -16.36
N PHE A 242 -3.96 -14.64 -16.53
CA PHE A 242 -5.03 -15.57 -16.91
C PHE A 242 -6.26 -15.52 -15.99
N ASN A 243 -6.04 -15.30 -14.69
CA ASN A 243 -7.12 -15.23 -13.69
C ASN A 243 -7.60 -13.80 -13.38
N VAL A 244 -7.01 -12.77 -14.01
CA VAL A 244 -7.32 -11.37 -13.69
C VAL A 244 -8.61 -10.94 -14.38
N THR A 245 -9.61 -10.57 -13.58
CA THR A 245 -10.93 -10.15 -14.09
C THR A 245 -11.14 -8.64 -14.09
N TYR A 246 -10.38 -7.92 -13.26
CA TYR A 246 -10.42 -6.46 -13.11
C TYR A 246 -9.05 -5.85 -13.42
N MET A 247 -8.97 -5.08 -14.52
CA MET A 247 -7.77 -4.35 -14.97
C MET A 247 -8.04 -2.89 -15.34
N TYR A 248 -9.23 -2.38 -15.03
CA TYR A 248 -9.58 -1.01 -15.38
C TYR A 248 -8.65 -0.01 -14.68
N SER A 249 -8.35 1.09 -15.38
CA SER A 249 -7.46 2.16 -14.90
C SER A 249 -6.05 1.72 -14.47
N MET A 250 -5.58 0.52 -14.87
CA MET A 250 -4.30 -0.03 -14.38
C MET A 250 -3.10 0.90 -14.61
N PHE A 251 -3.06 1.61 -15.74
CA PHE A 251 -2.01 2.57 -16.10
C PHE A 251 -2.53 4.01 -16.25
N TYR A 252 -3.69 4.33 -15.65
CA TYR A 252 -4.27 5.68 -15.69
C TYR A 252 -3.26 6.75 -15.27
N ASP A 253 -3.12 7.83 -16.02
CA ASP A 253 -2.19 8.95 -15.82
C ASP A 253 -0.71 8.55 -15.58
N CYS A 254 -0.26 7.41 -16.13
CA CYS A 254 1.16 7.06 -16.25
C CYS A 254 1.83 7.90 -17.36
N SER A 255 1.86 9.20 -17.18
CA SER A 255 2.13 10.17 -18.25
C SER A 255 3.56 10.12 -18.83
N SER A 256 4.55 9.63 -18.08
CA SER A 256 5.92 9.46 -18.57
C SER A 256 6.19 8.11 -19.26
N LEU A 257 5.23 7.17 -19.23
CA LEU A 257 5.42 5.82 -19.78
C LEU A 257 5.55 5.89 -21.31
N VAL A 258 6.71 5.50 -21.84
CA VAL A 258 7.03 5.64 -23.28
C VAL A 258 6.63 4.39 -24.08
N SER A 259 6.78 3.22 -23.46
CA SER A 259 6.47 1.91 -24.04
C SER A 259 6.09 0.93 -22.94
N LEU A 260 5.30 -0.07 -23.30
CA LEU A 260 4.91 -1.15 -22.41
C LEU A 260 4.83 -2.45 -23.22
N ASP A 261 5.49 -3.50 -22.72
CA ASP A 261 5.33 -4.85 -23.28
C ASP A 261 4.18 -5.55 -22.54
N LEU A 262 3.16 -5.95 -23.30
CA LEU A 262 1.96 -6.62 -22.81
C LEU A 262 1.75 -7.98 -23.52
N SER A 263 2.79 -8.53 -24.13
CA SER A 263 2.69 -9.75 -24.94
C SER A 263 2.22 -10.98 -24.16
N GLU A 264 2.51 -11.04 -22.86
CA GLU A 264 2.11 -12.14 -21.96
C GLU A 264 0.73 -11.92 -21.31
N PHE A 265 0.06 -10.78 -21.55
CA PHE A 265 -1.25 -10.52 -20.96
C PHE A 265 -2.34 -11.36 -21.63
N ASP A 266 -2.95 -12.25 -20.86
CA ASP A 266 -4.23 -12.88 -21.19
C ASP A 266 -5.38 -11.98 -20.70
N THR A 267 -6.21 -11.50 -21.62
CA THR A 267 -7.38 -10.66 -21.33
C THR A 267 -8.72 -11.37 -21.58
N SER A 268 -8.70 -12.67 -21.85
CA SER A 268 -9.88 -13.44 -22.29
C SER A 268 -11.04 -13.44 -21.28
N VAL A 269 -10.75 -13.24 -19.99
CA VAL A 269 -11.77 -13.19 -18.92
C VAL A 269 -12.04 -11.77 -18.40
N VAL A 270 -11.38 -10.75 -18.96
CA VAL A 270 -11.51 -9.35 -18.52
C VAL A 270 -12.86 -8.79 -18.98
N THR A 271 -13.59 -8.16 -18.05
CA THR A 271 -14.94 -7.62 -18.32
C THR A 271 -14.97 -6.11 -18.54
N SER A 272 -13.93 -5.38 -18.07
CA SER A 272 -13.82 -3.93 -18.17
C SER A 272 -12.37 -3.50 -18.35
N MET A 273 -12.12 -2.68 -19.37
CA MET A 273 -10.83 -2.02 -19.66
C MET A 273 -11.00 -0.50 -19.67
N GLN A 274 -12.05 0.03 -19.01
CA GLN A 274 -12.28 1.46 -18.93
C GLN A 274 -11.01 2.17 -18.42
N HIS A 275 -10.67 3.29 -19.05
CA HIS A 275 -9.55 4.15 -18.63
C HIS A 275 -8.16 3.48 -18.53
N MET A 276 -7.95 2.27 -19.06
CA MET A 276 -6.75 1.46 -18.81
C MET A 276 -5.43 2.21 -19.10
N PHE A 277 -5.40 3.02 -20.16
CA PHE A 277 -4.25 3.84 -20.58
C PHE A 277 -4.58 5.34 -20.65
N TYR A 278 -5.65 5.78 -19.97
CA TYR A 278 -6.04 7.19 -19.96
C TYR A 278 -4.87 8.06 -19.54
N GLY A 279 -4.56 9.13 -20.29
CA GLY A 279 -3.53 10.09 -19.89
C GLY A 279 -2.09 9.60 -19.97
N CYS A 280 -1.83 8.42 -20.55
CA CYS A 280 -0.48 7.97 -20.93
C CYS A 280 0.09 8.81 -22.09
N SER A 281 0.35 10.09 -21.83
CA SER A 281 0.61 11.10 -22.86
C SER A 281 1.95 10.92 -23.59
N SER A 282 2.92 10.19 -23.01
CA SER A 282 4.21 9.85 -23.63
C SER A 282 4.21 8.51 -24.39
N LEU A 283 3.14 7.71 -24.30
CA LEU A 283 3.08 6.40 -24.93
C LEU A 283 3.02 6.55 -26.46
N VAL A 284 4.03 6.03 -27.17
CA VAL A 284 4.17 6.23 -28.63
C VAL A 284 3.45 5.16 -29.44
N SER A 285 3.49 3.92 -28.95
CA SER A 285 2.89 2.74 -29.58
C SER A 285 2.58 1.70 -28.52
N LEU A 286 1.63 0.82 -28.81
CA LEU A 286 1.28 -0.32 -27.97
C LEU A 286 0.93 -1.51 -28.86
N ASP A 287 1.50 -2.68 -28.60
CA ASP A 287 1.08 -3.92 -29.23
C ASP A 287 -0.07 -4.53 -28.42
N LEU A 288 -1.22 -4.70 -29.06
CA LEU A 288 -2.44 -5.25 -28.48
C LEU A 288 -2.91 -6.50 -29.23
N SER A 289 -2.04 -7.10 -30.06
CA SER A 289 -2.40 -8.25 -30.89
C SER A 289 -2.80 -9.50 -30.08
N GLY A 290 -2.33 -9.61 -28.83
CA GLY A 290 -2.71 -10.66 -27.88
C GLY A 290 -4.01 -10.43 -27.13
N PHE A 291 -4.62 -9.24 -27.21
CA PHE A 291 -5.81 -8.91 -26.41
C PHE A 291 -7.06 -9.60 -26.98
N ASP A 292 -7.67 -10.47 -26.19
CA ASP A 292 -9.04 -10.94 -26.38
C ASP A 292 -10.01 -9.96 -25.70
N THR A 293 -10.93 -9.39 -26.49
CA THR A 293 -11.91 -8.40 -26.02
C THR A 293 -13.35 -8.87 -26.07
N SER A 294 -13.56 -10.16 -26.35
CA SER A 294 -14.89 -10.76 -26.56
C SER A 294 -15.82 -10.62 -25.34
N ASN A 295 -15.25 -10.71 -24.14
CA ASN A 295 -15.96 -10.55 -22.86
C ASN A 295 -15.98 -9.11 -22.33
N VAL A 296 -15.29 -8.18 -22.97
CA VAL A 296 -15.22 -6.79 -22.49
C VAL A 296 -16.55 -6.08 -22.77
N THR A 297 -17.10 -5.49 -21.71
CA THR A 297 -18.38 -4.76 -21.72
C THR A 297 -18.22 -3.25 -21.59
N ASN A 298 -17.03 -2.77 -21.27
CA ASN A 298 -16.72 -1.35 -21.15
C ASN A 298 -15.24 -1.08 -21.50
N MET A 299 -15.01 -0.21 -22.49
CA MET A 299 -13.69 0.35 -22.83
C MET A 299 -13.72 1.88 -22.93
N ASP A 300 -14.67 2.52 -22.25
CA ASP A 300 -14.79 3.97 -22.27
C ASP A 300 -13.47 4.62 -21.84
N TYR A 301 -13.08 5.67 -22.56
CA TYR A 301 -11.88 6.46 -22.33
C TYR A 301 -10.54 5.68 -22.30
N MET A 302 -10.47 4.45 -22.83
CA MET A 302 -9.29 3.58 -22.69
C MET A 302 -7.97 4.24 -23.12
N PHE A 303 -7.96 5.01 -24.21
CA PHE A 303 -6.78 5.71 -24.74
C PHE A 303 -6.91 7.24 -24.69
N ASN A 304 -7.92 7.77 -24.00
CA ASN A 304 -8.16 9.21 -23.94
C ASN A 304 -6.90 9.94 -23.44
N LYS A 305 -6.56 11.07 -24.06
CA LYS A 305 -5.34 11.86 -23.78
C LYS A 305 -4.00 11.15 -23.98
N CYS A 306 -3.94 10.04 -24.73
CA CYS A 306 -2.68 9.45 -25.21
C CYS A 306 -2.08 10.28 -26.37
N SER A 307 -1.65 11.51 -26.10
CA SER A 307 -1.31 12.49 -27.14
C SER A 307 -0.15 12.09 -28.06
N SER A 308 0.78 11.25 -27.58
CA SER A 308 1.93 10.78 -28.37
C SER A 308 1.66 9.50 -29.15
N LEU A 309 0.50 8.86 -28.97
CA LEU A 309 0.19 7.58 -29.62
C LEU A 309 0.02 7.78 -31.13
N VAL A 310 0.94 7.26 -31.94
CA VAL A 310 0.98 7.51 -33.39
C VAL A 310 0.20 6.48 -34.19
N SER A 311 0.21 5.23 -33.74
CA SER A 311 -0.46 4.11 -34.39
C SER A 311 -0.92 3.09 -33.37
N LEU A 312 -2.07 2.49 -33.65
CA LEU A 312 -2.63 1.38 -32.90
C LEU A 312 -3.26 0.40 -33.89
N ASP A 313 -3.06 -0.89 -33.68
CA ASP A 313 -3.80 -1.95 -34.37
C ASP A 313 -4.90 -2.47 -33.43
N LEU A 314 -6.13 -2.39 -33.89
CA LEU A 314 -7.33 -2.83 -33.17
C LEU A 314 -8.13 -3.84 -34.00
N SER A 315 -7.51 -4.47 -35.00
CA SER A 315 -8.17 -5.45 -35.85
C SER A 315 -8.69 -6.67 -35.08
N GLY A 316 -8.09 -7.00 -33.94
CA GLY A 316 -8.54 -8.06 -33.03
C GLY A 316 -9.64 -7.66 -32.05
N PHE A 317 -10.11 -6.40 -32.08
CA PHE A 317 -11.11 -5.92 -31.14
C PHE A 317 -12.54 -6.07 -31.70
N ASP A 318 -13.43 -6.68 -30.91
CA ASP A 318 -14.77 -7.04 -31.39
C ASP A 318 -15.75 -5.85 -31.48
N LYS A 319 -15.52 -4.75 -30.73
CA LYS A 319 -16.54 -3.69 -30.49
C LYS A 319 -15.98 -2.25 -30.44
N ILE A 320 -15.06 -1.87 -31.31
CA ILE A 320 -14.32 -0.58 -31.18
C ILE A 320 -15.17 0.71 -31.33
N PHE A 321 -16.34 0.68 -31.98
CA PHE A 321 -17.10 1.91 -32.31
C PHE A 321 -18.19 2.31 -31.30
N TYR A 322 -18.29 1.62 -30.16
CA TYR A 322 -19.35 1.85 -29.17
C TYR A 322 -18.91 2.61 -27.93
N TRP A 323 -17.61 2.89 -27.78
CA TRP A 323 -17.04 3.39 -26.53
C TRP A 323 -16.91 4.90 -26.52
N SER A 324 -17.35 5.49 -25.42
CA SER A 324 -17.37 6.94 -25.25
C SER A 324 -15.95 7.45 -25.08
N HIS A 325 -15.59 8.45 -25.89
CA HIS A 325 -14.35 9.22 -25.75
C HIS A 325 -13.06 8.38 -25.73
N MET A 326 -13.06 7.22 -26.41
CA MET A 326 -11.93 6.28 -26.37
C MET A 326 -10.62 6.90 -26.85
N PHE A 327 -10.67 7.82 -27.81
CA PHE A 327 -9.49 8.42 -28.45
C PHE A 327 -9.36 9.94 -28.28
N ASP A 328 -10.29 10.63 -27.60
CA ASP A 328 -10.22 12.08 -27.51
C ASP A 328 -8.88 12.52 -26.91
N GLY A 329 -8.21 13.47 -27.57
CA GLY A 329 -6.88 13.94 -27.13
C GLY A 329 -5.71 13.03 -27.52
N CYS A 330 -5.93 11.96 -28.30
CA CYS A 330 -4.86 11.23 -28.99
C CYS A 330 -4.23 12.06 -30.13
N SER A 331 -3.19 11.53 -30.78
CA SER A 331 -2.64 12.17 -31.98
C SER A 331 -3.67 12.30 -33.11
N GLU A 332 -3.46 13.26 -34.01
CA GLU A 332 -4.32 13.43 -35.19
C GLU A 332 -4.44 12.16 -36.05
N ASN A 333 -3.39 11.33 -36.09
CA ASN A 333 -3.39 10.09 -36.87
C ASN A 333 -4.37 9.07 -36.30
N ILE A 334 -4.41 8.94 -34.97
CA ILE A 334 -5.35 8.06 -34.27
C ILE A 334 -6.78 8.59 -34.42
N GLN A 335 -7.01 9.88 -34.15
CA GLN A 335 -8.35 10.49 -34.26
C GLN A 335 -8.91 10.35 -35.68
N LYS A 336 -8.12 10.65 -36.73
CA LYS A 336 -8.55 10.47 -38.14
C LYS A 336 -8.90 9.02 -38.49
N LYS A 337 -8.21 8.05 -37.88
CA LYS A 337 -8.43 6.62 -38.15
C LYS A 337 -9.69 6.08 -37.44
N TYR A 338 -9.99 6.55 -36.23
CA TYR A 338 -10.99 5.91 -35.36
C TYR A 338 -12.17 6.79 -34.93
N GLU A 339 -12.05 8.13 -34.88
CA GLU A 339 -13.17 9.02 -34.48
C GLU A 339 -14.04 9.46 -35.67
N TYR A 340 -13.49 9.44 -36.89
CA TYR A 340 -14.19 9.86 -38.10
C TYR A 340 -14.25 8.74 -39.16
N PRO A 341 -14.96 7.63 -38.93
CA PRO A 341 -15.18 6.66 -39.99
C PRO A 341 -16.01 7.30 -41.11
N LEU A 342 -15.44 7.31 -42.32
CA LEU A 342 -16.10 7.71 -43.58
C LEU A 342 -17.26 6.78 -43.94
#